data_AF-A0A7V1Q4A1-F1
#
_entry.id   AF-A0A7V1Q4A1-F1
#
_cell.length_a   1.000
_cell.length_b   1.000
_cell.length_c   1.000
_cell.angle_alpha   90.00
_cell.angle_beta   90.00
_cell.angle_gamma   90.00
#
_symmetry.space_group_name_H-M   'P 1'
#
loop_
_entity.id
_entity.type
_entity.pdbx_description
1 polymer ?
#
loop_
_entity_poly.entity_id
_entity_poly.type
_entity_poly.pdbx_seq_one_letter_code
_entity_poly.pdbx_strand_id
1 'polypeptide(L)'
;YLLSLYLQTVRGFTPQSAGTLLLVQPVVQAAFSPLAGALSDRREPRVVASTGMLLTTLCLLAYTFMPYRASIGFLVGVLAAAGLGFALFSSPNVNAIMSAVPSSRYGVASSIVSTARMLGQSFSMALILLIFSVTMQDVPLSPAHGDALFRSMRVAFGVSTVLSLLGVFASLARGRMHVTQ
;
A
#
# COMPACT_ATOMS: atom_id res chain seq x y z
N TYR A 1 2.26 3.55 8.77
CA TYR A 1 3.16 3.68 9.92
C TYR A 1 4.29 4.67 9.65
N LEU A 2 5.23 4.38 8.74
CA LEU A 2 6.42 5.21 8.49
C LEU A 2 6.13 6.70 8.24
N LEU A 3 5.14 7.02 7.41
CA LEU A 3 4.80 8.42 7.12
C LEU A 3 4.31 9.18 8.34
N SER A 4 3.62 8.51 9.28
CA SER A 4 3.21 9.12 10.56
C SER A 4 4.42 9.49 11.40
N LEU A 5 5.40 8.60 11.50
CA LEU A 5 6.66 8.87 12.22
C LEU A 5 7.39 10.06 11.60
N TYR A 6 7.52 10.10 10.27
CA TYR A 6 8.13 11.25 9.58
C TYR A 6 7.41 12.57 9.86
N LEU A 7 6.08 12.58 9.77
CA LEU A 7 5.30 13.80 10.00
C LEU A 7 5.48 14.32 11.44
N GLN A 8 5.50 13.43 12.42
CA GLN A 8 5.60 13.85 13.83
C GLN A 8 7.04 14.19 14.24
N THR A 9 8.01 13.35 13.86
CA THR A 9 9.40 13.49 14.34
C THR A 9 10.26 14.40 13.46
N VAL A 10 10.18 14.27 12.13
CA VAL A 10 10.99 15.06 11.18
C VAL A 10 10.31 16.39 10.85
N ARG A 11 8.98 16.38 10.71
CA ARG A 11 8.20 17.58 10.36
C ARG A 11 7.62 18.31 11.55
N GLY A 12 7.66 17.72 12.75
CA GLY A 12 7.16 18.36 13.98
C GLY A 12 5.65 18.55 14.00
N PHE A 13 4.89 17.80 13.20
CA PHE A 13 3.43 17.89 13.21
C PHE A 13 2.88 17.32 14.51
N THR A 14 1.78 17.90 14.99
CA THR A 14 1.01 17.27 16.06
C THR A 14 0.41 15.94 15.58
N PRO A 15 0.13 14.98 16.48
CA PRO A 15 -0.53 13.73 16.11
C PRO A 15 -1.84 13.94 15.36
N GLN A 16 -2.60 14.98 15.72
CA GLN A 16 -3.86 15.35 15.07
C GLN A 16 -3.62 15.76 13.62
N SER A 17 -2.71 16.71 13.36
CA SER A 17 -2.42 17.18 12.00
C SER A 17 -1.81 16.08 11.12
N ALA A 18 -0.94 15.26 11.68
CA ALA A 18 -0.41 14.09 10.99
C ALA A 18 -1.54 13.10 10.62
N GLY A 19 -2.43 12.82 11.57
CA GLY A 19 -3.61 11.99 11.34
C GLY A 19 -4.50 12.52 10.23
N THR A 20 -4.84 13.82 10.26
CA THR A 20 -5.68 14.46 9.23
C THR A 20 -5.07 14.33 7.83
N LEU A 21 -3.75 14.53 7.69
CA LEU A 21 -3.09 14.36 6.40
C LEU A 21 -3.12 12.90 5.94
N LEU A 22 -2.89 11.94 6.84
CA LEU A 22 -2.91 10.51 6.52
C LEU A 22 -4.31 10.00 6.14
N LEU A 23 -5.39 10.67 6.57
CA LEU A 23 -6.76 10.33 6.19
C LEU A 23 -7.04 10.48 4.69
N VAL A 24 -6.24 11.25 3.95
CA VAL A 24 -6.39 11.41 2.51
C VAL A 24 -6.43 10.05 1.80
N GLN A 25 -5.54 9.13 2.16
CA GLN A 25 -5.46 7.81 1.55
C GLN A 25 -6.75 6.97 1.72
N PRO A 26 -7.22 6.68 2.95
CA PRO A 26 -8.44 5.90 3.14
C PRO A 26 -9.70 6.60 2.61
N VAL A 27 -9.77 7.95 2.63
CA VAL A 27 -10.90 8.69 2.05
C VAL A 27 -10.97 8.48 0.54
N VAL A 28 -9.85 8.65 -0.17
CA VAL A 28 -9.80 8.40 -1.62
C VAL A 28 -10.06 6.92 -1.91
N GLN A 29 -9.47 6.01 -1.15
CA GLN A 29 -9.72 4.58 -1.30
C GLN A 29 -11.22 4.25 -1.18
N ALA A 30 -11.90 4.75 -0.15
CA ALA A 30 -13.32 4.51 0.09
C ALA A 30 -14.18 5.09 -1.04
N ALA A 31 -13.88 6.32 -1.47
CA ALA A 31 -14.61 7.00 -2.55
C ALA A 31 -14.51 6.25 -3.89
N PHE A 32 -13.35 5.68 -4.21
CA PHE A 32 -13.10 5.02 -5.50
C PHE A 32 -13.31 3.50 -5.49
N SER A 33 -13.51 2.87 -4.33
CA SER A 33 -13.73 1.41 -4.23
C SER A 33 -14.96 0.92 -5.00
N PRO A 34 -16.14 1.58 -4.96
CA PRO A 34 -17.30 1.16 -5.76
C PRO A 34 -17.04 1.25 -7.26
N LEU A 35 -16.34 2.30 -7.71
CA LEU A 35 -15.97 2.47 -9.12
C LEU A 35 -15.00 1.38 -9.58
N ALA A 36 -14.02 1.03 -8.75
CA ALA A 36 -13.09 -0.05 -9.04
C ALA A 36 -13.80 -1.42 -9.17
N GLY A 37 -14.79 -1.68 -8.31
CA GLY A 37 -15.64 -2.88 -8.41
C GLY A 37 -16.44 -2.91 -9.71
N ALA A 38 -17.16 -1.83 -10.02
CA ALA A 38 -17.94 -1.74 -11.26
C ALA A 38 -17.07 -1.84 -12.52
N LEU A 39 -15.83 -1.34 -12.48
CA LEU A 39 -14.86 -1.50 -13.57
C LEU A 39 -14.42 -2.95 -13.73
N SER A 40 -14.25 -3.68 -12.62
CA SER A 40 -13.91 -5.11 -12.62
C SER A 40 -15.00 -6.01 -13.21
N ASP A 41 -16.26 -5.58 -13.16
CA ASP A 41 -17.37 -6.36 -13.73
C ASP A 41 -17.43 -6.19 -15.25
N ARG A 42 -16.87 -5.10 -15.79
CA ARG A 42 -16.88 -4.77 -17.23
C ARG A 42 -15.56 -5.07 -17.95
N ARG A 43 -14.44 -5.03 -17.23
CA ARG A 43 -13.08 -5.25 -17.75
C ARG A 43 -12.49 -6.48 -17.07
N GLU A 44 -11.46 -7.08 -17.66
CA GLU A 44 -10.78 -8.20 -17.04
C GLU A 44 -10.20 -7.80 -15.65
N PRO A 45 -10.65 -8.43 -14.55
CA PRO A 45 -10.26 -8.06 -13.19
C PRO A 45 -8.73 -8.02 -12.99
N ARG A 46 -8.02 -8.91 -13.69
CA ARG A 46 -6.56 -8.98 -13.70
C ARG A 46 -5.91 -7.68 -14.15
N VAL A 47 -6.39 -7.07 -15.24
CA VAL A 47 -5.79 -5.85 -15.80
C VAL A 47 -6.02 -4.67 -14.86
N VAL A 48 -7.24 -4.54 -14.33
CA VAL A 48 -7.59 -3.47 -13.39
C VAL A 48 -6.76 -3.61 -12.11
N ALA A 49 -6.71 -4.82 -11.54
CA ALA A 49 -5.94 -5.10 -10.34
C ALA A 49 -4.44 -4.83 -10.53
N SER A 50 -3.86 -5.31 -11.63
CA SER A 50 -2.43 -5.11 -11.93
C SER A 50 -2.09 -3.63 -12.11
N THR A 51 -2.99 -2.84 -12.70
CA THR A 51 -2.80 -1.39 -12.87
C THR A 51 -2.84 -0.66 -11.53
N GLY A 52 -3.79 -1.01 -10.66
CA GLY A 52 -3.85 -0.47 -9.30
C GLY A 52 -2.62 -0.84 -8.47
N MET A 53 -2.12 -2.07 -8.65
CA MET A 53 -0.91 -2.53 -8.00
C MET A 53 0.32 -1.76 -8.48
N LEU A 54 0.48 -1.58 -9.79
CA LEU A 54 1.56 -0.78 -10.38
C LEU A 54 1.52 0.67 -9.89
N LEU A 55 0.34 1.29 -9.84
CA LEU A 55 0.17 2.64 -9.29
C LEU A 55 0.62 2.70 -7.82
N THR A 56 0.25 1.71 -7.02
CA THR A 56 0.69 1.61 -5.62
C THR A 56 2.21 1.45 -5.51
N THR A 57 2.82 0.65 -6.39
CA THR A 57 4.28 0.49 -6.48
C THR A 57 4.98 1.81 -6.83
N LEU A 58 4.44 2.58 -7.77
CA LEU A 58 4.96 3.90 -8.13
C LEU A 58 4.87 4.89 -6.95
N CYS A 59 3.83 4.82 -6.13
CA CYS A 59 3.75 5.61 -4.90
C CYS A 59 4.84 5.23 -3.89
N LEU A 60 5.13 3.94 -3.71
CA LEU A 60 6.23 3.48 -2.85
C LEU A 60 7.60 3.95 -3.40
N LEU A 61 7.78 3.92 -4.71
CA LEU A 61 8.97 4.45 -5.38
C LEU A 61 9.09 5.97 -5.15
N ALA A 62 7.99 6.71 -5.26
CA ALA A 62 7.96 8.14 -4.98
C ALA A 62 8.35 8.46 -3.53
N TYR A 63 7.89 7.65 -2.57
CA TYR A 63 8.32 7.80 -1.16
C TYR A 63 9.79 7.47 -0.95
N THR A 64 10.38 6.57 -1.74
CA THR A 64 11.81 6.25 -1.70
C THR A 64 12.66 7.47 -2.09
N PHE A 65 12.26 8.17 -3.16
CA PHE A 65 12.95 9.37 -3.65
C PHE A 65 12.45 10.69 -3.03
N MET A 66 11.57 10.61 -2.04
CA MET A 66 11.05 11.78 -1.35
C MET A 66 12.21 12.62 -0.78
N PRO A 67 12.16 13.96 -0.88
CA PRO A 67 13.13 14.84 -0.23
C PRO A 67 12.87 14.92 1.29
N TYR A 68 13.92 15.27 2.05
CA TYR A 68 13.87 15.34 3.52
C TYR A 68 12.73 16.21 4.05
N ARG A 69 12.38 17.28 3.33
CA ARG A 69 11.21 18.13 3.61
C ARG A 69 10.30 18.21 2.39
N ALA A 70 9.59 17.12 2.11
CA ALA A 70 8.59 17.10 1.05
C ALA A 70 7.47 18.12 1.25
N SER A 71 6.99 18.75 0.18
CA SER A 71 5.85 19.66 0.25
C SER A 71 4.59 18.92 0.71
N ILE A 72 3.67 19.63 1.38
CA ILE A 72 2.39 19.02 1.79
C ILE A 72 1.60 18.59 0.54
N GLY A 73 1.64 19.38 -0.54
CA GLY A 73 1.01 19.02 -1.82
C GLY A 73 1.52 17.70 -2.40
N PHE A 74 2.84 17.44 -2.34
CA PHE A 74 3.40 16.16 -2.74
C PHE A 74 2.83 15.00 -1.90
N LEU A 75 2.80 15.16 -0.57
CA LEU A 75 2.29 14.13 0.33
C LEU A 75 0.80 13.83 0.08
N VAL A 76 -0.02 14.87 -0.07
CA VAL A 76 -1.45 14.73 -0.41
C VAL A 76 -1.60 14.01 -1.75
N GLY A 77 -0.84 14.42 -2.77
CA GLY A 77 -0.89 13.81 -4.11
C GLY A 77 -0.52 12.33 -4.10
N VAL A 78 0.57 11.95 -3.42
CA VAL A 78 1.00 10.54 -3.33
C VAL A 78 0.04 9.71 -2.47
N LEU A 79 -0.51 10.27 -1.38
CA LEU A 79 -1.52 9.59 -0.56
C LEU A 79 -2.82 9.36 -1.34
N ALA A 80 -3.28 10.35 -2.10
CA ALA A 80 -4.45 10.22 -2.95
C ALA A 80 -4.21 9.18 -4.05
N ALA A 81 -3.07 9.23 -4.74
CA ALA A 81 -2.69 8.24 -5.74
C ALA A 81 -2.58 6.83 -5.16
N ALA A 82 -2.01 6.68 -3.95
CA ALA A 82 -1.94 5.40 -3.26
C ALA A 82 -3.33 4.88 -2.86
N GLY A 83 -4.24 5.75 -2.42
CA GLY A 83 -5.63 5.39 -2.12
C GLY A 83 -6.37 4.88 -3.37
N LEU A 84 -6.20 5.57 -4.49
CA LEU A 84 -6.75 5.16 -5.79
C LEU A 84 -6.15 3.84 -6.27
N GLY A 85 -4.82 3.70 -6.23
CA GLY A 85 -4.13 2.47 -6.61
C GLY A 85 -4.60 1.27 -5.79
N PHE A 86 -4.74 1.46 -4.48
CA PHE A 86 -5.24 0.42 -3.58
C PHE A 86 -6.70 0.06 -3.87
N ALA A 87 -7.57 1.03 -4.18
CA ALA A 87 -8.95 0.77 -4.56
C ALA A 87 -9.04 -0.07 -5.85
N LEU A 88 -8.28 0.32 -6.87
CA LEU A 88 -8.17 -0.38 -8.16
C LEU A 88 -7.55 -1.78 -8.03
N PHE A 89 -6.74 -2.02 -7.01
CA PHE A 89 -6.19 -3.35 -6.73
C PHE A 89 -7.15 -4.22 -5.91
N SER A 90 -7.56 -3.74 -4.73
CA SER A 90 -8.20 -4.55 -3.70
C SER A 90 -9.56 -5.07 -4.14
N SER A 91 -10.41 -4.23 -4.74
CA SER A 91 -11.77 -4.63 -5.11
C SER A 91 -11.78 -5.64 -6.27
N PRO A 92 -11.11 -5.41 -7.41
CA PRO A 92 -11.04 -6.39 -8.50
C PRO A 92 -10.32 -7.69 -8.09
N ASN A 93 -9.30 -7.61 -7.23
CA ASN A 93 -8.59 -8.79 -6.72
C ASN A 93 -9.50 -9.69 -5.87
N VAL A 94 -10.34 -9.10 -5.01
CA VAL A 94 -11.29 -9.88 -4.20
C VAL A 94 -12.40 -10.45 -5.08
N ASN A 95 -12.97 -9.65 -5.98
CA ASN A 95 -13.97 -10.14 -6.95
C ASN A 95 -13.40 -11.34 -7.73
N ALA A 96 -12.15 -11.24 -8.18
CA ALA A 96 -11.51 -12.30 -8.93
C ALA A 96 -11.43 -13.63 -8.16
N ILE A 97 -11.10 -13.57 -6.87
CA ILE A 97 -10.99 -14.75 -6.00
C ILE A 97 -12.38 -15.33 -5.72
N MET A 98 -13.38 -14.49 -5.44
CA MET A 98 -14.73 -14.95 -5.15
C MET A 98 -15.41 -15.56 -6.37
N SER A 99 -15.20 -15.02 -7.57
CA SER A 99 -15.72 -15.59 -8.81
C SER A 99 -15.11 -16.94 -9.19
N ALA A 100 -13.96 -17.31 -8.61
CA ALA A 100 -13.29 -18.57 -8.88
C ALA A 100 -13.77 -19.73 -7.99
N VAL A 101 -14.65 -19.47 -7.01
CA VAL A 101 -15.16 -20.47 -6.08
C VAL A 101 -16.69 -20.55 -6.11
N PRO A 102 -17.29 -21.72 -5.85
CA PRO A 102 -18.75 -21.82 -5.66
C PRO A 102 -19.22 -20.97 -4.48
N SER A 103 -20.45 -20.45 -4.56
CA SER A 103 -21.07 -19.60 -3.52
C SER A 103 -21.10 -20.26 -2.14
N SER A 104 -21.22 -21.58 -2.07
CA SER A 104 -21.16 -22.36 -0.82
C SER A 104 -19.81 -22.28 -0.10
N ARG A 105 -18.73 -21.85 -0.79
CA ARG A 105 -17.37 -21.73 -0.25
C ARG A 105 -16.90 -20.29 -0.03
N TYR A 106 -17.76 -19.29 -0.21
CA TYR A 106 -17.38 -17.88 -0.04
C TYR A 106 -16.81 -17.58 1.36
N GLY A 107 -17.37 -18.19 2.42
CA GLY A 107 -16.84 -18.03 3.78
C GLY A 107 -15.39 -18.51 3.91
N VAL A 108 -15.07 -19.67 3.32
CA VAL A 108 -13.71 -20.23 3.32
C VAL A 108 -12.75 -19.42 2.44
N ALA A 109 -13.19 -18.97 1.27
CA ALA A 109 -12.36 -18.13 0.41
C ALA A 109 -12.04 -16.79 1.07
N SER A 110 -13.04 -16.16 1.71
CA SER A 110 -12.88 -14.88 2.42
C SER A 110 -11.93 -15.00 3.61
N SER A 111 -12.02 -16.09 4.38
CA SER A 111 -11.10 -16.32 5.50
C SER A 111 -9.67 -16.50 5.01
N ILE A 112 -9.44 -17.31 3.96
CA ILE A 112 -8.10 -17.49 3.37
C ILE A 112 -7.51 -16.15 2.89
N VAL A 113 -8.30 -15.33 2.19
CA VAL A 113 -7.86 -14.00 1.73
C VAL A 113 -7.51 -13.10 2.91
N SER A 114 -8.34 -13.10 3.95
CA SER A 114 -8.13 -12.26 5.14
C SER A 114 -6.88 -12.70 5.91
N THR A 115 -6.69 -14.00 6.12
CA THR A 115 -5.49 -14.57 6.74
C THR A 115 -4.23 -14.24 5.94
N ALA A 116 -4.25 -14.41 4.62
CA ALA A 116 -3.13 -14.06 3.76
C ALA A 116 -2.76 -12.57 3.87
N ARG A 117 -3.77 -11.68 3.91
CA ARG A 117 -3.55 -10.24 4.12
C ARG A 117 -2.93 -9.96 5.49
N MET A 118 -3.46 -10.54 6.56
CA MET A 118 -2.94 -10.33 7.91
C MET A 118 -1.48 -10.79 8.03
N LEU A 119 -1.15 -11.97 7.50
CA LEU A 119 0.23 -12.47 7.44
C LEU A 119 1.14 -11.49 6.69
N GLY A 120 0.70 -10.99 5.53
CA GLY A 120 1.44 -9.99 4.78
C GLY A 120 1.66 -8.69 5.55
N GLN A 121 0.65 -8.19 6.28
CA GLN A 121 0.79 -6.98 7.10
C GLN A 121 1.75 -7.20 8.27
N SER A 122 1.64 -8.33 8.98
CA SER A 122 2.53 -8.68 10.08
C SER A 122 3.97 -8.86 9.62
N PHE A 123 4.19 -9.55 8.49
CA PHE A 123 5.51 -9.68 7.88
C PHE A 123 6.09 -8.33 7.47
N SER A 124 5.28 -7.47 6.82
CA SER A 124 5.72 -6.13 6.45
C SER A 124 6.13 -5.29 7.68
N MET A 125 5.38 -5.40 8.78
CA MET A 125 5.70 -4.67 10.00
C MET A 125 7.00 -5.19 10.63
N ALA A 126 7.17 -6.51 10.72
CA ALA A 126 8.40 -7.13 11.21
C ALA A 126 9.62 -6.72 10.37
N LEU A 127 9.48 -6.67 9.05
CA LEU A 127 10.54 -6.22 8.14
C LEU A 127 10.92 -4.74 8.39
N ILE A 128 9.94 -3.86 8.59
CA ILE A 128 10.20 -2.45 8.93
C ILE A 128 10.96 -2.34 10.26
N LEU A 129 10.56 -3.10 11.27
CA LEU A 129 11.23 -3.11 12.57
C LEU A 129 12.65 -3.65 12.48
N LEU A 130 12.88 -4.70 11.68
CA LEU A 130 14.22 -5.21 11.40
C LEU A 130 15.09 -4.16 10.72
N ILE A 131 14.56 -3.45 9.72
CA ILE A 131 15.27 -2.35 9.06
C ILE A 131 15.67 -1.31 10.10
N PHE A 132 14.74 -0.86 10.95
CA PHE A 132 15.03 0.09 12.01
C PHE A 132 16.10 -0.40 12.99
N SER A 133 16.05 -1.67 13.39
CA SER A 133 17.05 -2.26 14.27
C SER A 133 18.45 -2.20 13.65
N VAL A 134 18.58 -2.50 12.35
CA VAL A 134 19.87 -2.48 11.65
C VAL A 134 20.35 -1.06 11.33
N THR A 135 19.44 -0.14 10.98
CA THR A 135 19.83 1.20 10.50
C THR A 135 19.88 2.28 11.58
N MET A 136 19.14 2.12 12.69
CA MET A 136 19.12 3.09 13.78
C MET A 136 19.98 2.68 14.98
N GLN A 137 20.38 1.41 15.13
CA GLN A 137 21.37 0.92 16.11
C GLN A 137 21.28 1.61 17.49
N ASP A 138 20.11 1.50 18.14
CA ASP A 138 19.79 2.05 19.48
C ASP A 138 19.59 3.57 19.60
N VAL A 139 19.56 4.30 18.49
CA VAL A 139 19.23 5.73 18.48
C VAL A 139 17.74 5.94 18.83
N PRO A 140 17.40 6.73 19.87
CA PRO A 140 16.02 6.99 20.23
C PRO A 140 15.25 7.69 19.10
N LEU A 141 13.99 7.31 18.91
CA LEU A 141 13.03 8.01 18.04
C LEU A 141 12.75 9.40 18.60
N SER A 142 13.61 10.35 18.24
CA SER A 142 13.60 11.74 18.71
C SER A 142 13.76 12.68 17.50
N PRO A 143 13.20 13.89 17.55
CA PRO A 143 13.45 14.92 16.54
C PRO A 143 14.94 15.19 16.30
N ALA A 144 15.80 14.96 17.32
CA ALA A 144 17.24 15.11 17.21
C ALA A 144 17.90 14.12 16.22
N HIS A 145 17.22 13.02 15.90
CA HIS A 145 17.73 11.94 15.03
C HIS A 145 16.87 11.73 13.78
N GLY A 146 16.23 12.81 13.30
CA GLY A 146 15.38 12.79 12.10
C GLY A 146 16.08 12.23 10.86
N ASP A 147 17.38 12.47 10.70
CA ASP A 147 18.17 11.98 9.56
C ASP A 147 18.30 10.44 9.54
N ALA A 148 18.51 9.83 10.71
CA ALA A 148 18.60 8.38 10.85
C ALA A 148 17.24 7.72 10.53
N LEU A 149 16.15 8.29 11.03
CA LEU A 149 14.80 7.83 10.70
C LEU A 149 14.53 7.97 9.20
N PHE A 150 14.87 9.12 8.60
CA PHE A 150 14.61 9.37 7.19
C PHE A 150 15.38 8.40 6.28
N ARG A 151 16.64 8.11 6.61
CA ARG A 151 17.46 7.10 5.92
C ARG A 151 16.82 5.72 6.01
N SER A 152 16.37 5.34 7.21
CA SER A 152 15.70 4.06 7.47
C SER A 152 14.40 3.93 6.67
N MET A 153 13.62 5.02 6.60
CA MET A 153 12.41 5.09 5.79
C MET A 153 12.69 4.92 4.30
N ARG A 154 13.75 5.56 3.78
CA ARG A 154 14.14 5.41 2.36
C ARG A 154 14.49 3.95 2.05
N VAL A 155 15.24 3.28 2.92
CA VAL A 155 15.53 1.84 2.77
C VAL A 155 14.24 1.01 2.81
N ALA A 156 13.36 1.26 3.79
CA ALA A 156 12.10 0.54 3.94
C ALA A 156 11.17 0.72 2.72
N PHE A 157 11.02 1.94 2.21
CA PHE A 157 10.24 2.16 0.99
C PHE A 157 10.88 1.52 -0.24
N GLY A 158 12.21 1.53 -0.35
CA GLY A 158 12.93 0.86 -1.44
C GLY A 158 12.70 -0.65 -1.43
N VAL A 159 12.87 -1.30 -0.28
CA VAL A 159 12.60 -2.74 -0.11
C VAL A 159 11.13 -3.07 -0.41
N SER A 160 10.19 -2.30 0.14
CA SER A 160 8.76 -2.47 -0.14
C SER A 160 8.43 -2.27 -1.62
N THR A 161 9.12 -1.39 -2.33
CA THR A 161 8.95 -1.18 -3.77
C THR A 161 9.37 -2.42 -4.55
N VAL A 162 10.52 -3.01 -4.24
CA VAL A 162 11.00 -4.25 -4.88
C VAL A 162 10.03 -5.40 -4.62
N LEU A 163 9.59 -5.58 -3.37
CA LEU A 163 8.60 -6.61 -3.03
C LEU A 163 7.26 -6.38 -3.74
N SER A 164 6.83 -5.12 -3.85
CA SER A 164 5.60 -4.76 -4.56
C SER A 164 5.71 -5.02 -6.06
N LEU A 165 6.87 -4.76 -6.68
CA LEU A 165 7.13 -5.09 -8.10
C LEU A 165 6.99 -6.58 -8.37
N LEU A 166 7.54 -7.45 -7.51
CA LEU A 166 7.36 -8.90 -7.63
C LEU A 166 5.87 -9.27 -7.58
N GLY A 167 5.11 -8.61 -6.73
CA GLY A 167 3.67 -8.78 -6.67
C GLY A 167 2.93 -8.31 -7.93
N VAL A 168 3.38 -7.24 -8.60
CA VAL A 168 2.84 -6.80 -9.90
C VAL A 168 3.01 -7.92 -10.93
N PHE A 169 4.19 -8.53 -11.00
CA PHE A 169 4.43 -9.66 -11.90
C PHE A 169 3.55 -10.87 -11.56
N ALA A 170 3.40 -11.21 -10.27
CA ALA A 170 2.51 -12.28 -9.84
C ALA A 170 1.04 -11.99 -10.16
N SER A 171 0.60 -10.73 -10.03
CA SER A 171 -0.75 -10.30 -10.41
C SER A 171 -0.96 -10.43 -11.92
N LEU A 172 0.03 -10.01 -12.71
CA LEU A 172 0.04 -10.19 -14.15
C LEU A 172 0.16 -11.65 -14.56
N ALA A 173 0.72 -12.57 -13.78
CA ALA A 173 0.82 -13.98 -14.17
C ALA A 173 -0.50 -14.76 -14.05
N ARG A 174 -1.53 -14.19 -13.42
CA ARG A 174 -2.77 -14.89 -13.00
C ARG A 174 -3.67 -15.44 -14.13
N GLY A 175 -3.33 -15.29 -15.41
CA GLY A 175 -4.13 -15.83 -16.54
C GLY A 175 -5.43 -15.06 -16.81
N ARG A 176 -6.22 -15.47 -17.82
CA ARG A 176 -7.50 -14.82 -18.16
C ARG A 176 -8.65 -15.43 -17.40
N MET A 177 -9.54 -14.61 -16.85
CA MET A 177 -10.70 -15.10 -16.08
C MET A 177 -12.05 -14.95 -16.79
N HIS A 178 -12.20 -13.95 -17.66
CA HIS A 178 -13.32 -13.95 -18.59
C HIS A 178 -12.99 -14.96 -19.68
N VAL A 179 -13.55 -16.16 -19.55
CA VAL A 179 -13.65 -17.08 -20.68
C VAL A 179 -14.58 -16.41 -21.68
N THR A 180 -14.04 -15.93 -22.80
CA THR A 180 -14.85 -15.61 -23.99
C THR A 180 -15.68 -16.86 -24.28
N GLN A 181 -16.98 -16.78 -23.99
CA GLN A 181 -17.97 -17.65 -24.61
C GLN A 181 -18.19 -17.18 -26.04
#